data_AF-A0A7C2LJL9-F1
#
_entry.id   AF-A0A7C2LJL9-F1
#
_cell.length_a   1.000
_cell.length_b   1.000
_cell.length_c   1.000
_cell.angle_alpha   90.00
_cell.angle_beta   90.00
_cell.angle_gamma   90.00
#
_symmetry.space_group_name_H-M   'P 1'
#
loop_
_entity.id
_entity.type
_entity.pdbx_description
1 polymer ?
#
loop_
_entity_poly.entity_id
_entity_poly.type
_entity_poly.pdbx_seq_one_letter_code
_entity_poly.pdbx_strand_id
1 'polypeptide(L)'
;MPRFDEVGEALSKVISIMHSKSIVELDMVEAVNIDGNSVYVKLRPPENCLCPYPFFLAALAEKRIKKIENVDKVRVDVILK
;
A
#
# COMPACT_ATOMS: atom_id res chain seq x y z
N MET A 1 -4.66 5.20 17.83
CA MET A 1 -5.61 5.15 16.70
C MET A 1 -5.47 3.76 16.07
N PRO A 2 -6.23 2.76 16.55
CA PRO A 2 -5.96 1.34 16.25
C PRO A 2 -6.00 1.00 14.75
N ARG A 3 -6.81 1.73 13.97
CA ARG A 3 -6.99 1.50 12.53
C ARG A 3 -5.80 1.92 11.66
N PHE A 4 -5.02 2.90 12.11
CA PHE A 4 -3.79 3.28 11.40
C PHE A 4 -2.74 2.17 11.52
N ASP A 5 -2.67 1.55 12.70
CA ASP A 5 -1.78 0.44 12.98
C ASP A 5 -2.15 -0.80 12.15
N GLU A 6 -3.44 -1.11 12.00
CA GLU A 6 -3.94 -2.21 11.15
C GLU A 6 -3.62 -2.00 9.66
N VAL A 7 -3.78 -0.78 9.14
CA VAL A 7 -3.43 -0.46 7.76
C VAL A 7 -1.92 -0.55 7.55
N GLY A 8 -1.13 -0.05 8.50
CA GLY A 8 0.33 -0.19 8.50
C GLY A 8 0.77 -1.66 8.49
N GLU A 9 0.14 -2.50 9.31
CA GLU A 9 0.41 -3.94 9.35
C GLU A 9 -0.03 -4.65 8.04
N ALA A 10 -1.15 -4.24 7.44
CA ALA A 10 -1.57 -4.77 6.16
C ALA A 10 -0.56 -4.44 5.04
N LEU A 11 -0.03 -3.22 5.03
CA LEU A 11 0.97 -2.74 4.09
C LEU A 11 2.34 -3.41 4.29
N SER A 12 2.78 -3.62 5.53
CA SER A 12 4.06 -4.28 5.83
C SER A 12 4.10 -5.73 5.35
N LYS A 13 2.94 -6.36 5.12
CA LYS A 13 2.85 -7.70 4.55
C LYS A 13 2.83 -7.74 3.02
N VAL A 14 2.83 -6.59 2.33
CA VAL A 14 2.96 -6.54 0.87
C VAL A 14 4.44 -6.61 0.52
N ILE A 15 4.88 -7.78 0.06
CA ILE A 15 6.30 -8.05 -0.24
C ILE A 15 6.57 -7.79 -1.72
N SER A 16 7.58 -6.97 -2.00
CA SER A 16 8.17 -6.84 -3.33
C SER A 16 9.08 -8.04 -3.60
N ILE A 17 8.63 -8.95 -4.46
CA ILE A 17 9.40 -10.10 -4.96
C ILE A 17 10.75 -9.68 -5.57
N MET A 18 10.82 -8.54 -6.27
CA MET A 18 12.09 -8.05 -6.86
C MET A 18 13.17 -7.69 -5.81
N HIS A 19 12.75 -7.33 -4.60
CA HIS A 19 13.64 -6.78 -3.57
C HIS A 19 13.64 -7.62 -2.28
N SER A 20 12.81 -8.67 -2.23
CA SER A 20 12.59 -9.54 -1.07
C SER A 20 12.30 -8.79 0.24
N LYS A 21 11.65 -7.61 0.14
CA LYS A 21 11.32 -6.71 1.25
C LYS A 21 9.91 -6.19 1.11
N SER A 22 9.30 -5.77 2.22
CA SER A 22 7.98 -5.13 2.20
C SER A 22 8.02 -3.75 1.54
N ILE A 23 6.87 -3.29 1.02
CA ILE A 23 6.74 -1.92 0.50
C ILE A 23 6.97 -0.85 1.58
N VAL A 24 6.80 -1.20 2.85
CA VAL A 24 7.10 -0.30 3.99
C VAL A 24 8.61 -0.22 4.22
N GLU A 25 9.31 -1.35 4.22
CA GLU A 25 10.78 -1.38 4.35
C GLU A 25 11.50 -0.76 3.15
N LEU A 26 10.85 -0.72 1.99
CA LEU A 26 11.36 -0.08 0.79
C LEU A 26 11.01 1.41 0.69
N ASP A 27 10.40 1.98 1.73
CA ASP A 27 9.96 3.38 1.78
C ASP A 27 9.07 3.77 0.58
N MET A 28 8.27 2.80 0.09
CA MET A 28 7.37 3.02 -1.05
C MET A 28 6.05 3.67 -0.62
N VAL A 29 5.72 3.67 0.67
CA VAL A 29 4.45 4.24 1.17
C VAL A 29 4.68 5.72 1.45
N GLU A 30 4.27 6.58 0.52
CA GLU A 30 4.43 8.03 0.66
C GLU A 30 3.43 8.63 1.64
N ALA A 31 2.16 8.19 1.58
CA ALA A 31 1.11 8.70 2.45
C ALA A 31 0.00 7.67 2.65
N VAL A 32 -0.58 7.69 3.85
CA VAL A 32 -1.80 6.96 4.22
C VAL A 32 -2.78 7.97 4.80
N ASN A 33 -3.96 8.07 4.21
CA ASN A 33 -5.05 8.88 4.72
C ASN A 33 -6.27 7.99 4.98
N ILE A 34 -6.86 8.12 6.17
CA ILE A 34 -8.01 7.35 6.61
C ILE A 34 -9.14 8.33 6.91
N ASP A 35 -10.22 8.22 6.15
CA ASP A 35 -11.42 9.05 6.29
C ASP A 35 -12.63 8.15 6.57
N GLY A 36 -12.99 8.02 7.84
CA GLY A 36 -13.99 7.07 8.30
C GLY A 36 -13.62 5.62 7.96
N ASN A 37 -14.41 5.00 7.07
CA ASN A 37 -14.20 3.64 6.56
C ASN A 37 -13.46 3.58 5.22
N SER A 38 -12.99 4.74 4.72
CA SER A 38 -12.23 4.83 3.48
C SER A 38 -10.73 4.92 3.76
N VAL A 39 -9.93 4.15 3.03
CA VAL A 39 -8.46 4.17 3.12
C VAL A 39 -7.87 4.58 1.78
N TYR A 40 -7.04 5.62 1.80
CA TYR A 40 -6.33 6.14 0.64
C TYR A 40 -4.83 6.00 0.87
N VAL A 41 -4.14 5.30 -0.02
CA VAL A 41 -2.69 5.08 0.04
C VAL A 41 -2.04 5.62 -1.21
N LYS A 42 -0.93 6.34 -1.06
CA LYS A 42 -0.06 6.75 -2.16
C LYS A 42 1.22 5.94 -2.12
N LEU A 43 1.51 5.24 -3.20
CA LEU A 43 2.76 4.51 -3.39
C LEU A 43 3.69 5.27 -4.33
N ARG A 44 4.94 5.46 -3.88
CA ARG A 44 6.04 6.00 -4.66
C ARG A 44 7.09 4.90 -4.84
N PRO A 45 7.04 4.14 -5.93
CA PRO A 45 8.05 3.13 -6.20
C PRO A 45 9.43 3.79 -6.49
N PRO A 46 10.55 3.09 -6.25
CA PRO A 46 11.88 3.57 -6.65
C PRO A 46 12.00 3.62 -8.18
N GLU A 47 12.92 4.43 -8.70
CA GLU A 47 13.06 4.70 -10.15
C GLU A 47 13.37 3.44 -10.99
N ASN A 48 13.99 2.43 -10.40
CA ASN A 48 14.28 1.15 -11.06
C ASN A 48 13.08 0.18 -11.10
N CYS A 49 11.94 0.57 -10.54
CA CYS A 49 10.75 -0.26 -10.43
C CYS A 49 9.88 -0.11 -11.69
N LEU A 50 10.17 -0.95 -12.69
CA LEU A 50 9.55 -0.85 -14.01
C LEU A 50 8.06 -1.21 -14.01
N CYS A 51 7.28 -0.48 -14.82
CA CYS A 51 5.89 -0.83 -15.06
C CYS A 51 5.76 -2.22 -15.71
N PRO A 52 4.73 -3.01 -15.36
CA PRO A 52 3.56 -2.65 -14.52
C PRO A 52 3.72 -2.99 -13.03
N TYR A 53 4.94 -3.30 -12.57
CA TYR A 53 5.15 -3.90 -11.24
C TYR A 53 4.69 -3.03 -10.06
N PRO A 54 4.88 -1.69 -10.04
CA PRO A 54 4.28 -0.84 -9.01
C PRO A 54 2.76 -0.97 -8.87
N PHE A 55 2.05 -1.10 -9.98
CA PHE A 55 0.58 -1.27 -9.98
C PHE A 55 0.17 -2.64 -9.45
N PHE A 56 0.99 -3.67 -9.68
CA PHE A 56 0.79 -4.98 -9.07
C PHE A 56 0.91 -4.90 -7.54
N LEU A 57 1.92 -4.19 -7.02
CA LEU A 57 2.06 -3.95 -5.58
C LEU A 57 0.89 -3.14 -5.01
N ALA A 58 0.41 -2.14 -5.76
CA ALA A 58 -0.77 -1.36 -5.38
C ALA A 58 -2.03 -2.22 -5.25
N ALA A 59 -2.28 -3.09 -6.22
CA ALA A 59 -3.42 -4.02 -6.19
C ALA A 59 -3.33 -5.02 -5.03
N LEU A 60 -2.12 -5.49 -4.71
CA LEU A 60 -1.90 -6.35 -3.54
C LEU A 60 -2.15 -5.61 -2.22
N ALA A 61 -1.68 -4.36 -2.11
CA ALA A 61 -1.95 -3.50 -0.97
C ALA A 61 -3.45 -3.26 -0.80
N GLU A 62 -4.15 -2.91 -1.87
CA GLU A 62 -5.59 -2.71 -1.87
C GLU A 62 -6.33 -3.96 -1.37
N LYS A 63 -5.99 -5.13 -1.92
CA LYS A 63 -6.58 -6.41 -1.54
C LYS A 63 -6.34 -6.78 -0.07
N ARG A 64 -5.20 -6.39 0.50
CA ARG A 64 -4.90 -6.65 1.92
C ARG A 64 -5.67 -5.70 2.84
N ILE A 65 -5.67 -4.40 2.54
CA ILE A 65 -6.37 -3.39 3.33
C ILE A 65 -7.88 -3.67 3.34
N LYS A 66 -8.44 -4.12 2.21
CA LYS A 66 -9.88 -4.47 2.10
C LYS A 66 -10.30 -5.66 2.99
N LYS A 67 -9.36 -6.40 3.58
CA LYS A 67 -9.65 -7.46 4.56
C LYS A 67 -9.77 -6.94 6.00
N ILE A 68 -9.39 -5.69 6.26
CA ILE A 68 -9.55 -5.06 7.57
C ILE A 68 -11.06 -4.84 7.78
N GLU A 69 -11.53 -5.18 8.98
CA GLU A 69 -12.94 -5.05 9.32
C GLU A 69 -13.41 -3.59 9.16
N ASN A 70 -14.66 -3.42 8.73
CA ASN A 70 -15.30 -2.11 8.51
C ASN A 70 -14.66 -1.22 7.42
N VAL A 71 -13.73 -1.69 6.60
CA VAL A 71 -13.19 -0.92 5.46
C VAL A 71 -14.07 -1.09 4.23
N ASP A 72 -14.76 -0.01 3.82
CA ASP A 72 -15.72 -0.03 2.71
C ASP A 72 -15.05 0.30 1.37
N LYS A 73 -14.10 1.26 1.40
CA LYS A 73 -13.44 1.79 0.21
C LYS A 73 -11.94 1.81 0.42
N VAL A 74 -11.21 1.26 -0.54
CA VAL A 74 -9.75 1.34 -0.59
C VAL A 74 -9.35 1.92 -1.94
N ARG A 75 -8.43 2.86 -1.93
CA ARG A 75 -7.79 3.38 -3.14
C ARG A 75 -6.29 3.42 -2.92
N VAL A 76 -5.55 2.78 -3.82
CA VAL A 76 -4.08 2.81 -3.80
C VAL A 76 -3.61 3.41 -5.12
N ASP A 77 -3.13 4.64 -5.08
CA ASP A 77 -2.57 5.33 -6.24
C ASP A 77 -1.06 5.11 -6.31
N VAL A 78 -0.54 4.92 -7.52
CA VAL A 78 0.91 4.86 -7.79
C VAL A 78 1.34 6.16 -8.44
N ILE A 79 2.37 6.80 -7.88
CA ILE A 79 2.98 8.00 -8.44
C ILE A 79 4.28 7.58 -9.13
N LEU A 80 4.25 7.55 -10.46
CA LEU A 80 5.45 7.35 -11.29
C LEU A 80 6.15 8.70 -11.48
N LYS A 81 7.48 8.69 -11.43
CA LYS A 81 8.30 9.81 -11.89
C LYS A 81 8.56 9.70 -13.39
#